data_AF-A0A315D3D9-F1
#
_entry.id   AF-A0A315D3D9-F1
#
_cell.length_a   1.000
_cell.length_b   1.000
_cell.length_c   1.000
_cell.angle_alpha   90.00
_cell.angle_beta   90.00
_cell.angle_gamma   90.00
#
_symmetry.space_group_name_H-M   'P 1'
#
loop_
_entity.id
_entity.type
_entity.pdbx_description
1 polymer ?
#
loop_
_entity_poly.entity_id
_entity_poly.type
_entity_poly.pdbx_seq_one_letter_code
_entity_poly.pdbx_strand_id
1 'polypeptide(L)'
;MKRESANSVNFTFALNLPQVLHQLLAPQLAFPSFLQSYADLPDPAFDKEIVKAVTALGAKAYFTLPSGAKVNIKKWQLPDTQLLRQSFKVSLLLLNMPPSPASHLDPVNVLAQAQAKTPISRVVQMQLPTALYPIEVSLPNDKFWLTEQIPMAIVELP
;
A
#
# COMPACT_ATOMS: atom_id res chain seq x y z
N MET A 1 16.69 -12.85 15.74
CA MET A 1 16.49 -11.59 15.02
C MET A 1 17.25 -11.68 13.69
N LYS A 2 16.58 -11.83 12.55
CA LYS A 2 17.27 -11.94 11.24
C LYS A 2 17.87 -10.57 10.93
N ARG A 3 19.21 -10.49 10.80
CA ARG A 3 19.89 -9.29 10.26
C ARG A 3 19.25 -8.98 8.91
N GLU A 4 18.68 -7.80 8.77
CA GLU A 4 18.35 -7.27 7.45
C GLU A 4 19.66 -7.26 6.64
N SER A 5 19.61 -7.77 5.41
CA SER A 5 20.76 -7.64 4.51
C SER A 5 20.98 -6.15 4.29
N ALA A 6 22.22 -5.67 4.36
CA ALA A 6 22.56 -4.27 4.11
C ALA A 6 22.03 -3.74 2.75
N ASN A 7 21.62 -4.65 1.85
CA ASN A 7 21.09 -4.33 0.53
C ASN A 7 19.56 -4.43 0.44
N SER A 8 18.85 -4.65 1.55
CA SER A 8 17.40 -4.88 1.59
C SER A 8 16.75 -4.05 2.69
N VAL A 9 15.57 -3.50 2.39
CA VAL A 9 14.76 -2.74 3.35
C VAL A 9 13.34 -3.28 3.32
N ASN A 10 12.78 -3.51 4.51
CA ASN A 10 11.38 -3.90 4.68
C ASN A 10 10.56 -2.70 5.11
N PHE A 11 9.40 -2.55 4.51
CA PHE A 11 8.45 -1.48 4.79
C PHE A 11 7.15 -2.10 5.27
N THR A 12 6.51 -1.46 6.24
CA THR A 12 5.12 -1.71 6.62
C THR A 12 4.29 -0.49 6.28
N PHE A 13 3.23 -0.68 5.50
CA PHE A 13 2.34 0.36 5.03
C PHE A 13 0.98 0.18 5.69
N ALA A 14 0.47 1.20 6.38
CA ALA A 14 -0.89 1.18 6.90
C ALA A 14 -1.86 1.61 5.81
N LEU A 15 -2.59 0.67 5.19
CA LEU A 15 -3.41 0.91 4.01
C LEU A 15 -4.91 0.76 4.29
N ASN A 16 -5.71 1.71 3.82
CA ASN A 16 -7.13 1.48 3.56
C ASN A 16 -7.27 0.74 2.22
N LEU A 17 -7.17 -0.60 2.28
CA LEU A 17 -7.13 -1.45 1.09
C LEU A 17 -8.32 -1.28 0.14
N PRO A 18 -9.58 -1.20 0.61
CA PRO A 18 -10.72 -0.87 -0.24
C PRO A 18 -10.52 0.40 -1.07
N GLN A 19 -10.10 1.49 -0.43
CA GLN A 19 -9.86 2.77 -1.10
C GLN A 19 -8.68 2.68 -2.09
N VAL A 20 -7.57 2.07 -1.68
CA VAL A 20 -6.38 1.91 -2.53
C VAL A 20 -6.70 1.07 -3.77
N LEU A 21 -7.40 -0.06 -3.59
CA LEU A 21 -7.75 -0.95 -4.70
C LEU A 21 -8.74 -0.29 -5.66
N HIS A 22 -9.69 0.51 -5.16
CA HIS A 22 -10.57 1.33 -6.01
C HIS A 22 -9.76 2.28 -6.90
N GLN A 23 -8.85 3.05 -6.31
CA GLN A 23 -8.04 4.02 -7.03
C GLN A 23 -7.08 3.38 -8.06
N LEU A 24 -6.60 2.16 -7.78
CA LEU A 24 -5.69 1.45 -8.67
C LEU A 24 -6.39 0.71 -9.81
N LEU A 25 -7.58 0.14 -9.56
CA LEU A 25 -8.23 -0.79 -10.48
C LEU A 25 -9.37 -0.15 -11.28
N ALA A 26 -10.17 0.69 -10.62
CA ALA A 26 -11.36 1.26 -11.24
C ALA A 26 -11.74 2.63 -10.67
N PRO A 27 -10.83 3.63 -10.72
CA PRO A 27 -11.10 4.97 -10.17
C PRO A 27 -12.31 5.66 -10.82
N GLN A 28 -12.69 5.25 -12.03
CA GLN A 28 -13.85 5.74 -12.76
C GLN A 28 -15.20 5.22 -12.23
N LEU A 29 -15.21 4.13 -11.46
CA LEU A 29 -16.43 3.61 -10.85
C LEU A 29 -16.75 4.39 -9.58
N ALA A 30 -18.03 4.57 -9.28
CA ALA A 30 -18.44 5.03 -7.95
C ALA A 30 -17.97 4.01 -6.89
N PHE A 31 -17.44 4.50 -5.76
CA PHE A 31 -16.85 3.65 -4.74
C PHE A 31 -17.79 2.52 -4.24
N PRO A 32 -19.08 2.75 -3.92
CA PRO A 32 -19.99 1.67 -3.55
C PRO A 32 -20.17 0.61 -4.66
N SER A 33 -20.23 1.04 -5.92
CA SER A 33 -20.35 0.14 -7.08
C SER A 33 -19.09 -0.71 -7.27
N PHE A 34 -17.92 -0.14 -7.04
CA PHE A 34 -16.65 -0.90 -7.02
C PHE A 34 -16.67 -1.98 -5.95
N LEU A 35 -17.01 -1.62 -4.70
CA LEU A 35 -17.03 -2.57 -3.58
C LEU A 35 -17.96 -3.75 -3.85
N GLN A 36 -19.18 -3.49 -4.34
CA GLN A 36 -20.14 -4.53 -4.67
C GLN A 36 -19.64 -5.41 -5.82
N SER A 37 -19.28 -4.81 -6.96
CA SER A 37 -18.91 -5.56 -8.16
C SER A 37 -17.66 -6.41 -7.96
N TYR A 38 -16.65 -5.89 -7.27
CA TYR A 38 -15.41 -6.63 -7.02
C TYR A 38 -15.57 -7.68 -5.91
N ALA A 39 -16.45 -7.46 -4.92
CA ALA A 39 -16.75 -8.47 -3.91
C ALA A 39 -17.44 -9.71 -4.49
N ASP A 40 -18.20 -9.56 -5.58
CA ASP A 40 -18.98 -10.63 -6.23
C ASP A 40 -18.25 -11.31 -7.40
N LEU A 41 -17.06 -10.84 -7.79
CA LEU A 41 -16.26 -11.50 -8.84
C LEU A 41 -16.02 -12.98 -8.50
N PRO A 42 -16.04 -13.91 -9.48
CA PRO A 42 -15.54 -15.26 -9.26
C PRO A 42 -14.06 -15.24 -8.83
N ASP A 43 -13.62 -16.21 -8.02
CA ASP A 43 -12.24 -16.22 -7.48
C ASP A 43 -11.14 -16.07 -8.54
N PRO A 44 -11.18 -16.79 -9.69
CA PRO A 44 -10.16 -16.62 -10.71
C PRO A 44 -10.14 -15.21 -11.35
N ALA A 45 -11.28 -14.51 -11.34
CA ALA A 45 -11.37 -13.14 -11.85
C ALA A 45 -10.85 -12.14 -10.80
N PHE A 46 -11.21 -12.35 -9.53
CA PHE A 46 -10.73 -11.52 -8.43
C PHE A 46 -9.21 -11.60 -8.28
N ASP A 47 -8.64 -12.80 -8.31
CA ASP A 47 -7.19 -13.00 -8.22
C ASP A 47 -6.42 -12.24 -9.31
N LYS A 48 -6.97 -12.23 -10.53
CA LYS A 48 -6.40 -11.46 -11.65
C LYS A 48 -6.41 -9.96 -11.37
N GLU A 49 -7.49 -9.43 -10.80
CA GLU A 49 -7.56 -8.02 -10.41
C GLU A 49 -6.57 -7.69 -9.28
N ILE A 50 -6.43 -8.57 -8.29
CA ILE A 50 -5.43 -8.37 -7.22
C ILE A 50 -4.00 -8.36 -7.77
N VAL A 51 -3.67 -9.26 -8.70
CA VAL A 51 -2.35 -9.26 -9.37
C VAL A 51 -2.12 -7.97 -10.16
N LYS A 52 -3.14 -7.44 -10.83
CA LYS A 52 -3.05 -6.13 -11.50
C LYS A 52 -2.77 -5.00 -10.50
N ALA A 53 -3.47 -4.98 -9.37
CA ALA A 53 -3.27 -3.98 -8.33
C ALA A 53 -1.83 -4.01 -7.77
N VAL A 54 -1.33 -5.20 -7.41
CA VAL A 54 0.05 -5.38 -6.92
C VAL A 54 1.08 -4.94 -7.95
N THR A 55 0.84 -5.22 -9.23
CA THR A 55 1.71 -4.79 -10.32
C THR A 55 1.71 -3.28 -10.48
N ALA A 56 0.53 -2.65 -10.47
CA ALA A 56 0.38 -1.19 -10.57
C ALA A 56 1.04 -0.45 -9.40
N LEU A 57 0.90 -1.01 -8.19
CA LEU A 57 1.51 -0.52 -6.96
C LEU A 57 3.04 -0.53 -7.06
N GLY A 58 3.63 -1.68 -7.42
CA GLY A 58 5.08 -1.84 -7.55
C GLY A 58 5.71 -1.07 -8.71
N ALA A 59 4.95 -0.73 -9.74
CA ALA A 59 5.45 0.03 -10.89
C ALA A 59 5.76 1.51 -10.56
N LYS A 60 5.05 2.08 -9.59
CA LYS A 60 5.15 3.50 -9.23
C LYS A 60 5.75 3.75 -7.84
N ALA A 61 5.98 2.71 -7.06
CA ALA A 61 6.58 2.81 -5.73
C ALA A 61 8.10 2.59 -5.78
N TYR A 62 8.87 3.61 -5.44
CA TYR A 62 10.32 3.54 -5.39
C TYR A 62 10.90 4.52 -4.38
N PHE A 63 12.19 4.39 -4.09
CA PHE A 63 12.95 5.46 -3.45
C PHE A 63 14.25 5.74 -4.16
N THR A 64 14.82 6.91 -3.90
CA THR A 64 16.16 7.29 -4.37
C THR A 64 17.21 7.10 -3.29
N LEU A 65 18.38 6.62 -3.70
CA LEU A 65 19.59 6.57 -2.88
C LEU A 65 20.34 7.92 -2.95
N PRO A 66 21.30 8.18 -2.03
CA PRO A 66 22.18 9.35 -2.12
C PRO A 66 22.95 9.46 -3.44
N SER A 67 23.20 8.34 -4.10
CA SER A 67 23.81 8.29 -5.44
C SER A 67 22.87 8.73 -6.58
N GLY A 68 21.60 9.02 -6.28
CA GLY A 68 20.55 9.27 -7.27
C GLY A 68 19.93 8.02 -7.89
N ALA A 69 20.45 6.82 -7.57
CA ALA A 69 19.89 5.57 -8.09
C ALA A 69 18.49 5.31 -7.55
N LYS A 70 17.56 4.90 -8.43
CA LYS A 70 16.19 4.51 -8.06
C LYS A 70 16.13 3.03 -7.69
N VAL A 71 15.49 2.72 -6.58
CA VAL A 71 15.24 1.36 -6.10
C VAL A 71 13.74 1.16 -5.94
N ASN A 72 13.16 0.26 -6.74
CA ASN A 72 11.72 -0.01 -6.69
C ASN A 72 11.36 -0.83 -5.45
N ILE A 73 10.23 -0.49 -4.85
CA ILE A 73 9.62 -1.24 -3.75
C ILE A 73 8.78 -2.37 -4.37
N LYS A 74 9.15 -3.60 -4.05
CA LYS A 74 8.59 -4.82 -4.63
C LYS A 74 8.05 -5.74 -3.52
N LYS A 75 7.67 -6.96 -3.90
CA LYS A 75 7.21 -8.02 -2.98
C LYS A 75 6.14 -7.54 -1.99
N TRP A 76 5.15 -6.83 -2.51
CA TRP A 76 3.98 -6.41 -1.75
C TRP A 76 3.19 -7.64 -1.30
N GLN A 77 2.90 -7.70 0.00
CA GLN A 77 2.15 -8.78 0.62
C GLN A 77 0.80 -8.22 1.05
N LEU A 78 -0.17 -8.31 0.14
CA LEU A 78 -1.56 -8.02 0.49
C LEU A 78 -2.13 -9.17 1.34
N PRO A 79 -3.18 -8.91 2.14
CA PRO A 79 -3.95 -9.97 2.78
C PRO A 79 -4.49 -10.97 1.76
N ASP A 80 -4.90 -12.14 2.26
CA ASP A 80 -5.58 -13.10 1.42
C ASP A 80 -6.88 -12.53 0.84
N THR A 81 -7.33 -13.17 -0.25
CA THR A 81 -8.44 -12.69 -1.05
C THR A 81 -9.77 -12.73 -0.30
N GLN A 82 -9.94 -13.63 0.68
CA GLN A 82 -11.14 -13.67 1.51
C GLN A 82 -11.19 -12.47 2.46
N LEU A 83 -10.08 -12.14 3.14
CA LEU A 83 -9.97 -10.93 3.95
C LEU A 83 -10.19 -9.67 3.12
N LEU A 84 -9.66 -9.61 1.90
CA LEU A 84 -9.89 -8.49 0.98
C LEU A 84 -11.39 -8.35 0.64
N ARG A 85 -12.06 -9.43 0.22
CA ARG A 85 -13.51 -9.39 -0.05
C ARG A 85 -14.32 -9.01 1.18
N GLN A 86 -13.94 -9.53 2.35
CA GLN A 86 -14.60 -9.18 3.60
C GLN A 86 -14.44 -7.69 3.89
N SER A 87 -13.26 -7.12 3.67
CA SER A 87 -13.05 -5.68 3.82
C SER A 87 -13.96 -4.86 2.90
N PHE A 88 -14.27 -5.34 1.68
CA PHE A 88 -15.19 -4.65 0.78
C PHE A 88 -16.63 -4.67 1.29
N LYS A 89 -17.07 -5.82 1.81
CA LYS A 89 -18.41 -5.97 2.41
C LYS A 89 -18.57 -5.09 3.66
N VAL A 90 -17.56 -5.06 4.53
CA VAL A 90 -17.56 -4.20 5.72
C VAL A 90 -17.55 -2.72 5.32
N SER A 91 -16.74 -2.34 4.33
CA SER A 91 -16.73 -0.97 3.78
C SER A 91 -18.11 -0.56 3.30
N LEU A 92 -18.79 -1.42 2.54
CA LEU A 92 -20.12 -1.16 2.02
C LEU A 92 -21.16 -1.02 3.14
N LEU A 93 -21.05 -1.83 4.20
CA LEU A 93 -21.91 -1.72 5.37
C LEU A 93 -21.71 -0.37 6.07
N LEU A 94 -20.46 0.01 6.34
CA LEU A 94 -20.13 1.28 7.01
C LEU A 94 -20.62 2.51 6.22
N LEU A 95 -20.59 2.47 4.88
CA LEU A 95 -21.11 3.55 4.03
C LEU A 95 -22.62 3.78 4.20
N ASN A 96 -23.37 2.76 4.62
CA ASN A 96 -24.81 2.85 4.84
C ASN A 96 -25.17 3.12 6.31
N MET A 97 -24.19 3.21 7.21
CA MET A 97 -24.44 3.53 8.62
C MET A 97 -24.50 5.05 8.84
N PRO A 98 -25.25 5.53 9.85
CA PRO A 98 -25.19 6.91 10.28
C PRO A 98 -23.75 7.31 10.63
N PRO A 99 -23.31 8.56 10.34
CA PRO A 99 -21.96 8.99 10.66
C PRO A 99 -21.70 8.86 12.17
N SER A 100 -20.69 8.08 12.54
CA SER A 100 -20.21 8.00 13.92
C SER A 100 -18.68 8.02 13.94
N PRO A 101 -18.06 8.53 15.02
CA PRO A 101 -16.59 8.52 15.17
C PRO A 101 -15.98 7.11 15.09
N ALA A 102 -16.77 6.07 15.40
CA ALA A 102 -16.37 4.66 15.31
C ALA A 102 -16.60 4.03 13.93
N SER A 103 -17.16 4.77 12.96
CA SER A 103 -17.50 4.27 11.63
C SER A 103 -16.35 4.47 10.64
N HIS A 104 -15.16 3.96 10.99
CA HIS A 104 -14.02 3.93 10.08
C HIS A 104 -13.47 2.51 10.00
N LEU A 105 -12.78 2.21 8.90
CA LEU A 105 -12.03 0.98 8.78
C LEU A 105 -10.64 1.19 9.37
N ASP A 106 -10.22 0.26 10.22
CA ASP A 106 -8.84 0.21 10.65
C ASP A 106 -7.93 -0.06 9.43
N PRO A 107 -6.83 0.70 9.27
CA PRO A 107 -5.83 0.43 8.25
C PRO A 107 -5.24 -0.98 8.39
N VAL A 108 -5.01 -1.63 7.26
CA VAL A 108 -4.37 -2.93 7.21
C VAL A 108 -2.87 -2.75 6.97
N ASN A 109 -2.05 -3.40 7.78
CA ASN A 109 -0.61 -3.41 7.60
C ASN A 109 -0.21 -4.30 6.42
N VAL A 110 0.37 -3.68 5.39
CA VAL A 110 0.88 -4.35 4.19
C VAL A 110 2.40 -4.29 4.19
N LEU A 111 3.03 -5.46 4.08
CA LEU A 111 4.48 -5.56 4.00
C LEU A 111 4.95 -5.40 2.56
N ALA A 112 6.06 -4.69 2.37
CA ALA A 112 6.78 -4.69 1.10
C ALA A 112 8.29 -4.68 1.34
N GLN A 113 9.04 -5.03 0.30
CA GLN A 113 10.49 -5.10 0.36
C GLN A 113 11.14 -4.49 -0.88
N ALA A 114 12.18 -3.70 -0.65
CA ALA A 114 13.07 -3.26 -1.70
C ALA A 114 14.43 -3.94 -1.58
N GLN A 115 15.08 -4.18 -2.71
CA GLN A 115 16.42 -4.74 -2.76
C GLN A 115 17.28 -3.96 -3.74
N ALA A 116 18.42 -3.46 -3.28
CA ALA A 116 19.39 -2.72 -4.08
C ALA A 116 20.61 -3.58 -4.43
N LYS A 117 21.39 -3.13 -5.42
CA LYS A 117 22.67 -3.74 -5.78
C LYS A 117 23.80 -3.34 -4.83
N THR A 118 23.65 -2.20 -4.17
CA THR A 118 24.60 -1.62 -3.22
C THR A 118 23.97 -1.56 -1.82
N PRO A 119 24.78 -1.47 -0.75
CA PRO A 119 24.27 -1.23 0.59
C PRO A 119 23.39 0.03 0.63
N ILE A 120 22.29 -0.06 1.37
CA ILE A 120 21.30 1.00 1.56
C ILE A 120 21.53 1.56 2.96
N SER A 121 22.25 2.66 3.07
CA SER A 121 22.50 3.37 4.34
C SER A 121 21.50 4.50 4.61
N ARG A 122 20.92 5.07 3.56
CA ARG A 122 19.95 6.17 3.67
C ARG A 122 18.95 6.11 2.52
N VAL A 123 17.68 6.35 2.82
CA VAL A 123 16.62 6.58 1.83
C VAL A 123 16.44 8.10 1.71
N VAL A 124 16.67 8.64 0.51
CA VAL A 124 16.65 10.10 0.30
C VAL A 124 15.25 10.59 -0.03
N GLN A 125 14.54 9.91 -0.92
CA GLN A 125 13.20 10.33 -1.31
C GLN A 125 12.38 9.11 -1.67
N MET A 126 11.40 8.79 -0.84
CA MET A 126 10.36 7.83 -1.19
C MET A 126 9.33 8.50 -2.11
N GLN A 127 8.98 7.81 -3.19
CA GLN A 127 7.88 8.19 -4.07
C GLN A 127 6.89 7.03 -4.17
N LEU A 128 5.64 7.33 -3.88
CA LEU A 128 4.53 6.37 -3.87
C LEU A 128 3.46 6.80 -4.88
N PRO A 129 2.64 5.86 -5.39
CA PRO A 129 1.45 6.23 -6.14
C PRO A 129 0.50 7.07 -5.27
N THR A 130 -0.09 8.13 -5.84
CA THR A 130 -1.01 9.02 -5.12
C THR A 130 -2.24 8.32 -4.56
N ALA A 131 -2.63 7.19 -5.17
CA ALA A 131 -3.66 6.28 -4.67
C ALA A 131 -3.42 5.78 -3.24
N LEU A 132 -2.17 5.87 -2.74
CA LEU A 132 -1.83 5.50 -1.38
C LEU A 132 -2.03 6.63 -0.37
N TYR A 133 -2.08 7.90 -0.79
CA TYR A 133 -2.14 9.01 0.15
C TYR A 133 -3.54 9.20 0.75
N PRO A 134 -3.63 9.60 2.05
CA PRO A 134 -2.54 9.68 3.02
C PRO A 134 -2.13 8.28 3.51
N ILE A 135 -0.83 8.08 3.75
CA ILE A 135 -0.28 6.79 4.18
C ILE A 135 0.72 6.94 5.31
N GLU A 136 0.64 6.03 6.26
CA GLU A 136 1.67 5.83 7.26
C GLU A 136 2.63 4.72 6.82
N VAL A 137 3.92 5.04 6.83
CA VAL A 137 4.99 4.12 6.48
C VAL A 137 5.82 3.87 7.73
N SER A 138 5.99 2.60 8.08
CA SER A 138 6.83 2.16 9.19
C SER A 138 8.02 1.36 8.67
N LEU A 139 9.19 1.74 9.18
CA LEU A 139 10.47 1.06 9.05
C LEU A 139 10.85 0.49 10.42
N PRO A 140 11.88 -0.37 10.54
CA PRO A 140 12.27 -0.95 11.83
C PRO A 140 12.53 0.06 12.95
N ASN A 141 13.06 1.24 12.63
CA ASN A 141 13.46 2.27 13.61
C ASN A 141 12.77 3.62 13.40
N ASP A 142 11.85 3.75 12.44
CA ASP A 142 11.23 5.03 12.11
C ASP A 142 9.81 4.86 11.58
N LYS A 143 9.01 5.91 11.70
CA LYS A 143 7.61 5.94 11.26
C LYS A 143 7.24 7.34 10.83
N PHE A 144 6.69 7.47 9.64
CA PHE A 144 6.37 8.76 9.05
C PHE A 144 5.10 8.69 8.20
N TRP A 145 4.50 9.86 7.98
CA TRP A 145 3.33 10.02 7.13
C TRP A 145 3.73 10.63 5.80
N LEU A 146 3.14 10.13 4.72
CA LEU A 146 3.19 10.75 3.41
C LEU A 146 1.78 11.16 2.99
N THR A 147 1.68 12.38 2.46
CA THR A 147 0.44 12.95 1.93
C THR A 147 0.69 13.57 0.57
N GLU A 148 -0.34 14.04 -0.12
CA GLU A 148 -0.15 14.79 -1.36
C GLU A 148 0.65 16.09 -1.15
N GLN A 149 0.48 16.72 0.01
CA GLN A 149 1.20 17.95 0.38
C GLN A 149 2.63 17.66 0.88
N ILE A 150 2.85 16.48 1.44
CA ILE A 150 4.15 16.01 1.94
C ILE A 150 4.46 14.64 1.30
N PRO A 151 4.79 14.59 0.00
CA PRO A 151 4.91 13.34 -0.74
C PRO A 151 6.28 12.66 -0.56
N MET A 152 7.15 13.21 0.29
CA MET A 152 8.53 12.78 0.46
C MET A 152 8.94 12.75 1.95
N ALA A 153 9.74 11.75 2.29
CA ALA A 153 10.49 11.67 3.53
C ALA A 153 11.93 11.24 3.25
N ILE A 154 12.87 11.79 4.02
CA ILE A 154 14.27 11.34 4.10
C ILE A 154 14.36 10.48 5.36
N VAL A 155 14.86 9.26 5.24
CA VAL A 155 14.97 8.33 6.37
C VAL A 155 16.36 7.72 6.43
N GLU A 156 16.91 7.68 7.64
CA GLU A 156 18.15 6.97 7.93
C GLU A 156 17.85 5.51 8.24
N LEU A 157 18.60 4.60 7.60
CA LEU A 157 18.45 3.17 7.82
C LEU A 157 19.64 2.67 8.65
N PRO A 158 19.44 1.68 9.53
CA PRO A 158 20.48 1.15 10.41
C PRO A 158 21.65 0.49 9.67
#